data_AF-A0A0J8S6G2-F1
#
_entry.id   AF-A0A0J8S6G2-F1
#
_cell.length_a   1.000
_cell.length_b   1.000
_cell.length_c   1.000
_cell.angle_alpha   90.00
_cell.angle_beta   90.00
_cell.angle_gamma   90.00
#
_symmetry.space_group_name_H-M   'P 1'
#
loop_
_entity.id
_entity.type
_entity.pdbx_description
1 polymer ?
#
loop_
_entity_poly.entity_id
_entity_poly.type
_entity_poly.pdbx_seq_one_letter_code
_entity_poly.pdbx_strand_id
1 'polypeptide(L)'
;MAIINPGHAIDYPERGLGGITAPTCFIRCIQTCLHRDQHRRPSIAAILSPSNEFFDPNIEAPNEVDLYQDQLAAILRNVVRECERTGLPSDDEVRVWTQILFDKLKVVNAGELH
;
A
#
# COMPACT_ATOMS: atom_id res chain seq x y z
N MET A 1 26.25 13.06 -10.59
CA MET A 1 25.69 14.35 -11.05
C MET A 1 25.23 15.12 -9.82
N ALA A 2 25.81 16.27 -9.53
CA ALA A 2 25.44 17.08 -8.37
C ALA A 2 24.58 18.26 -8.83
N ILE A 3 23.55 18.62 -8.07
CA ILE A 3 22.84 19.89 -8.26
C ILE A 3 23.84 21.00 -7.91
N ILE A 4 24.43 21.60 -8.94
CA ILE A 4 25.57 22.53 -8.81
C ILE A 4 25.15 23.82 -8.09
N ASN A 5 23.89 24.23 -8.25
CA ASN A 5 23.33 25.39 -7.57
C ASN A 5 22.50 24.98 -6.34
N PRO A 6 22.99 25.18 -5.11
CA PRO A 6 22.25 24.84 -3.90
C PRO A 6 20.94 25.64 -3.73
N GLY A 7 20.80 26.80 -4.36
CA GLY A 7 19.61 27.65 -4.32
C GLY A 7 18.57 27.39 -5.42
N HIS A 8 18.84 26.48 -6.36
CA HIS A 8 17.86 26.11 -7.39
C HIS A 8 16.70 25.35 -6.75
N ALA A 9 15.48 25.90 -6.71
CA ALA A 9 14.29 25.21 -6.21
C ALA A 9 14.06 23.90 -7.00
N ILE A 10 13.77 22.81 -6.28
CA ILE A 10 13.43 21.53 -6.91
C ILE A 10 11.92 21.42 -6.90
N ASP A 11 11.33 21.30 -8.08
CA ASP A 11 9.92 21.05 -8.25
C ASP A 11 9.65 19.55 -8.28
N TYR A 12 8.57 19.12 -7.61
CA TYR A 12 8.12 17.74 -7.58
C TYR A 12 6.70 17.65 -8.18
N PRO A 13 6.57 17.78 -9.51
CA PRO A 13 5.26 17.80 -10.16
C PRO A 13 4.54 16.47 -9.98
N GLU A 14 3.22 16.53 -9.77
CA GLU A 14 2.37 15.33 -9.65
C GLU A 14 2.25 14.56 -10.97
N ARG A 15 2.52 15.21 -12.10
CA ARG A 15 2.45 14.60 -13.43
C ARG A 15 3.81 14.60 -14.10
N GLY A 16 4.20 13.43 -14.59
CA GLY A 16 5.42 13.24 -15.36
C GLY A 16 5.25 13.50 -16.85
N LEU A 17 6.28 13.15 -17.61
CA LEU A 17 6.26 13.13 -19.07
C LEU A 17 5.09 12.24 -19.57
N GLY A 18 4.31 12.77 -20.52
CA GLY A 18 3.13 12.07 -21.04
C GLY A 18 1.85 12.25 -20.21
N GLY A 19 1.88 13.10 -19.16
CA GLY A 19 0.68 13.43 -18.37
C GLY A 19 0.26 12.35 -17.36
N ILE A 20 1.09 11.33 -17.16
CA ILE A 20 0.88 10.24 -16.20
C ILE A 20 1.10 10.78 -14.79
N THR A 21 0.15 10.52 -13.89
CA THR A 21 0.27 10.86 -12.48
C THR A 21 1.34 9.99 -11.82
N ALA A 22 2.30 10.62 -11.16
CA ALA A 22 3.31 9.95 -10.38
C ALA A 22 2.71 9.45 -9.06
N PRO A 23 2.97 8.19 -8.65
CA PRO A 23 2.54 7.70 -7.35
C PRO A 23 3.10 8.54 -6.19
N THR A 24 2.31 8.74 -5.13
CA THR A 24 2.73 9.56 -3.98
C THR A 24 3.96 8.98 -3.27
N CYS A 25 4.08 7.65 -3.20
CA CYS A 25 5.26 6.97 -2.65
C CYS A 25 6.55 7.29 -3.42
N PHE A 26 6.46 7.40 -4.75
CA PHE A 26 7.57 7.80 -5.61
C PHE A 26 7.99 9.25 -5.32
N ILE A 27 7.04 10.18 -5.27
CA ILE A 27 7.31 11.60 -4.98
C ILE A 27 8.01 11.73 -3.62
N ARG A 28 7.50 11.04 -2.60
CA ARG A 28 8.12 11.01 -1.26
C ARG A 28 9.54 10.47 -1.30
N CYS A 29 9.78 9.36 -2.01
CA CYS A 29 11.11 8.78 -2.14
C CYS A 29 12.10 9.76 -2.81
N ILE A 30 11.68 10.46 -3.86
CA ILE A 30 12.53 11.42 -4.57
C ILE A 30 12.81 12.66 -3.70
N GLN A 31 11.84 13.14 -2.91
CA GLN A 31 12.04 14.24 -1.96
C GLN A 31 13.13 13.93 -0.91
N THR A 32 13.15 12.70 -0.36
CA THR A 32 14.22 12.29 0.56
C THR A 32 15.57 12.13 -0.14
N CYS A 33 15.60 11.55 -1.35
CA CYS A 33 16.83 11.39 -2.12
C CYS A 33 17.46 12.72 -2.55
N LEU A 34 16.65 13.73 -2.85
CA LEU A 34 17.10 15.04 -3.31
C LEU A 34 17.19 16.09 -2.18
N HIS A 35 17.25 15.64 -0.92
CA HIS A 35 17.39 16.53 0.22
C HIS A 35 18.64 17.42 0.11
N ARG A 36 18.53 18.70 0.48
CA ARG A 36 19.64 19.68 0.36
C ARG A 36 20.84 19.29 1.18
N ASP A 37 20.59 19.04 2.46
CA ASP A 37 21.58 18.46 3.35
C ASP A 37 21.88 17.03 2.92
N GLN A 38 23.12 16.80 2.49
CA GLN A 38 23.60 15.49 2.03
C GLN A 38 23.55 14.43 3.15
N HIS A 39 23.71 14.82 4.41
CA HIS A 39 23.72 13.90 5.54
C HIS A 39 22.31 13.42 5.91
N ARG A 40 21.28 14.14 5.43
CA ARG A 40 19.87 13.76 5.56
C ARG A 40 19.35 12.93 4.39
N ARG A 41 20.17 12.71 3.35
CA ARG A 41 19.81 11.82 2.26
C ARG A 41 19.89 10.37 2.76
N PRO A 42 18.93 9.51 2.37
CA PRO A 42 19.00 8.11 2.72
C PRO A 42 20.20 7.45 2.03
N SER A 43 20.79 6.47 2.71
CA SER A 43 21.80 5.60 2.09
C SER A 43 21.14 4.66 1.08
N ILE A 44 21.92 4.08 0.18
CA ILE A 44 21.41 3.08 -0.78
C ILE A 44 20.72 1.92 -0.06
N ALA A 45 21.30 1.46 1.06
CA ALA A 45 20.70 0.40 1.88
C ALA A 45 19.35 0.81 2.49
N ALA A 46 19.18 2.08 2.88
CA ALA A 46 17.91 2.59 3.37
C ALA A 46 16.87 2.76 2.26
N ILE A 47 17.30 3.13 1.04
CA ILE A 47 16.42 3.24 -0.12
C ILE A 47 15.88 1.87 -0.53
N LEU A 48 16.75 0.86 -0.57
CA LEU A 48 16.42 -0.52 -0.92
C LEU A 48 15.87 -1.33 0.26
N SER A 49 15.65 -0.68 1.41
CA SER A 49 15.03 -1.31 2.57
C SER A 49 13.58 -1.66 2.25
N PRO A 50 13.05 -2.78 2.79
CA PRO A 50 11.61 -3.10 2.76
C PRO A 50 10.71 -2.00 3.35
N SER A 51 11.27 -1.07 4.12
CA SER A 51 10.55 0.09 4.66
C SER A 51 10.32 1.23 3.66
N ASN A 52 10.80 1.12 2.41
CA ASN A 52 10.56 2.13 1.37
C ASN A 52 9.41 1.74 0.46
N GLU A 53 8.26 2.43 0.61
CA GLU A 53 6.99 2.16 -0.07
C GLU A 53 7.07 2.22 -1.61
N PHE A 54 8.11 2.86 -2.16
CA PHE A 54 8.29 2.89 -3.61
C PHE A 54 8.97 1.64 -4.15
N PHE A 55 9.92 1.07 -3.40
CA PHE A 55 10.69 -0.11 -3.83
C PHE A 55 10.08 -1.42 -3.33
N ASP A 56 9.37 -1.37 -2.21
CA ASP A 56 8.56 -2.46 -1.70
C ASP A 56 7.09 -2.02 -1.70
N PRO A 57 6.31 -2.36 -2.75
CA PRO A 57 4.89 -2.03 -2.80
C PRO A 57 4.07 -2.83 -1.76
N ASN A 58 4.67 -3.84 -1.11
CA ASN A 58 4.04 -4.63 -0.05
C ASN A 58 4.25 -4.04 1.34
N ILE A 59 4.59 -2.75 1.46
CA ILE A 59 4.41 -2.05 2.73
C ILE A 59 2.91 -2.02 2.98
N GLU A 60 2.46 -3.05 3.66
CA GLU A 60 1.10 -3.23 4.14
C GLU A 60 0.66 -1.90 4.73
N ALA A 61 -0.15 -1.14 4.00
CA ALA A 61 -1.01 -0.20 4.67
C ALA A 61 -1.80 -1.09 5.65
N PRO A 62 -1.72 -0.88 6.97
CA PRO A 62 -2.14 -1.89 7.95
C PRO A 62 -3.62 -2.30 7.82
N ASN A 63 -4.40 -1.54 7.04
CA ASN A 63 -5.81 -1.73 6.75
C ASN A 63 -6.13 -1.91 5.25
N GLU A 64 -5.15 -2.23 4.40
CA GLU A 64 -5.39 -2.53 2.99
C GLU A 64 -4.97 -3.97 2.68
N VAL A 65 -5.76 -4.63 1.83
CA VAL A 65 -5.50 -5.99 1.34
C VAL A 65 -5.94 -6.04 -0.11
N ASP A 66 -5.08 -6.56 -0.98
CA ASP A 66 -5.43 -6.80 -2.38
C ASP A 66 -6.55 -7.84 -2.47
N LEU A 67 -7.57 -7.57 -3.28
CA LEU A 67 -8.74 -8.42 -3.35
C LEU A 67 -9.12 -8.69 -4.80
N TYR A 68 -9.03 -9.95 -5.20
CA TYR A 68 -9.45 -10.38 -6.52
C TYR A 68 -10.97 -10.56 -6.59
N GLN A 69 -11.55 -10.43 -7.79
CA GLN A 69 -13.00 -10.53 -8.00
C GLN A 69 -13.56 -11.88 -7.52
N ASP A 70 -12.83 -12.98 -7.74
CA ASP A 70 -13.26 -14.32 -7.32
C ASP A 70 -13.25 -14.49 -5.79
N GLN A 71 -12.29 -13.85 -5.11
CA GLN A 71 -12.23 -13.81 -3.65
C GLN A 71 -13.41 -13.01 -3.08
N LEU A 72 -13.74 -11.85 -3.68
CA LEU A 72 -14.93 -11.07 -3.30
C LEU A 72 -16.20 -11.91 -3.42
N ALA A 73 -16.35 -12.59 -4.55
CA ALA A 73 -17.51 -13.42 -4.82
C ALA A 73 -17.62 -14.58 -3.82
N ALA A 74 -16.50 -15.16 -3.40
CA ALA A 74 -16.49 -16.20 -2.36
C ALA A 74 -16.91 -15.65 -0.99
N ILE A 75 -16.45 -14.46 -0.62
CA ILE A 75 -16.85 -13.79 0.62
C ILE A 75 -18.36 -13.54 0.63
N LEU A 76 -18.89 -12.93 -0.43
CA LEU A 76 -20.33 -12.64 -0.53
C LEU A 76 -21.18 -13.91 -0.44
N ARG A 77 -20.77 -14.99 -1.12
CA ARG A 77 -21.46 -16.29 -1.04
C ARG A 77 -21.46 -16.85 0.39
N ASN A 78 -20.35 -16.72 1.12
CA ASN A 78 -20.26 -17.20 2.49
C ASN A 78 -21.15 -16.38 3.44
N VAL A 79 -21.18 -15.05 3.29
CA VAL A 79 -22.07 -14.18 4.07
C VAL A 79 -23.53 -14.55 3.82
N VAL A 80 -23.94 -14.72 2.55
CA VAL A 80 -25.32 -15.11 2.22
C VAL A 80 -25.69 -16.46 2.85
N ARG A 81 -24.81 -17.47 2.73
CA ARG A 81 -25.03 -18.79 3.34
C ARG A 81 -25.17 -18.74 4.86
N GLU A 82 -24.37 -17.90 5.50
CA GLU A 82 -24.43 -17.75 6.95
C GLU A 82 -25.72 -17.04 7.38
N CYS A 83 -26.11 -15.98 6.68
CA CYS A 83 -27.39 -15.29 6.90
C CYS A 83 -28.61 -16.22 6.69
N GLU A 84 -28.55 -17.12 5.70
CA GLU A 84 -29.59 -18.14 5.49
C GLU A 84 -29.67 -19.15 6.65
N ARG A 85 -28.54 -19.41 7.34
CA ARG A 85 -28.43 -20.39 8.41
C ARG A 85 -28.81 -19.83 9.78
N THR A 86 -28.38 -18.61 10.10
CA THR A 86 -28.54 -18.01 11.43
C THR A 86 -29.52 -16.84 11.47
N GLY A 87 -29.98 -16.36 10.31
CA GLY A 87 -30.78 -15.15 10.18
C GLY A 87 -29.92 -13.91 9.99
N LEU A 88 -30.56 -12.73 10.12
CA LEU A 88 -29.88 -11.44 9.98
C LEU A 88 -28.85 -11.25 11.11
N PRO A 89 -27.56 -11.00 10.80
CA PRO A 89 -26.56 -10.77 11.82
C PRO A 89 -26.74 -9.40 12.49
N SER A 90 -26.28 -9.30 13.73
CA SER A 90 -26.13 -8.04 14.44
C SER A 90 -24.87 -7.27 14.00
N ASP A 91 -24.83 -5.96 14.25
CA ASP A 91 -23.67 -5.12 13.90
C ASP A 91 -22.36 -5.61 14.57
N ASP A 92 -22.45 -6.16 15.78
CA ASP A 92 -21.29 -6.72 16.49
C ASP A 92 -20.76 -7.99 15.82
N GLU A 93 -21.65 -8.87 15.36
CA GLU A 93 -21.27 -10.07 14.59
C GLU A 93 -20.61 -9.69 13.27
N VAL A 94 -21.15 -8.70 12.56
CA VAL A 94 -20.56 -8.19 11.32
C VAL A 94 -19.15 -7.64 11.55
N ARG A 95 -18.92 -6.91 12.64
CA ARG A 95 -17.58 -6.43 13.00
C ARG A 95 -16.59 -7.59 13.22
N VAL A 96 -17.00 -8.61 13.97
CA VAL A 96 -16.16 -9.79 14.24
C VAL A 96 -15.86 -10.54 12.94
N TRP A 97 -16.86 -10.75 12.08
CA TRP A 97 -16.67 -11.41 10.79
C TRP A 97 -15.73 -10.63 9.88
N THR A 98 -15.83 -9.30 9.88
CA THR A 98 -14.96 -8.43 9.08
C THR A 98 -13.50 -8.58 9.50
N GLN A 99 -13.20 -8.56 10.81
CA GLN A 99 -11.85 -8.77 11.33
C GLN A 99 -11.30 -10.14 10.92
N ILE A 100 -12.08 -11.21 11.13
CA ILE A 100 -11.67 -12.58 10.79
C ILE A 100 -11.41 -12.75 9.29
N LEU A 101 -12.27 -12.17 8.44
CA LEU A 101 -12.11 -12.25 6.98
C LEU A 101 -10.89 -11.47 6.51
N PHE A 102 -10.67 -10.28 7.07
CA PHE A 102 -9.53 -9.43 6.74
C PHE A 102 -8.20 -10.11 7.10
N ASP A 103 -8.10 -10.72 8.28
CA ASP A 103 -6.92 -11.47 8.69
C ASP A 103 -6.66 -12.68 7.79
N LYS A 104 -7.71 -13.38 7.36
CA LYS A 104 -7.59 -14.50 6.41
C LYS A 104 -7.08 -14.04 5.04
N LEU A 105 -7.57 -12.91 4.54
CA LEU A 105 -7.14 -12.37 3.25
C LEU A 105 -5.66 -11.96 3.28
N LYS A 106 -5.19 -11.36 4.37
CA LYS A 106 -3.75 -11.08 4.57
C LYS A 106 -2.90 -12.33 4.46
N VAL A 107 -3.31 -13.42 5.12
CA VAL A 107 -2.58 -14.70 5.09
C VAL A 107 -2.56 -15.31 3.69
N VAL A 108 -3.70 -15.30 2.98
CA VAL A 108 -3.79 -15.84 1.62
C VAL A 108 -2.88 -15.08 0.66
N ASN A 109 -2.92 -13.75 0.69
CA ASN A 109 -2.10 -12.93 -0.19
C ASN A 109 -0.60 -13.02 0.14
N ALA A 110 -0.25 -13.18 1.41
CA ALA A 110 1.14 -13.45 1.81
C ALA A 110 1.64 -14.82 1.33
N GLY A 111 0.74 -15.79 1.16
CA GLY A 111 1.06 -17.15 0.70
C GLY A 111 1.20 -17.31 -0.82
N GLU A 112 0.66 -16.38 -1.63
CA GLU A 112 0.77 -16.40 -3.10
C GLU A 112 2.11 -15.84 -3.63
N LEU A 113 2.98 -15.33 -2.74
CA LEU A 113 4.30 -14.77 -3.07
C LEU A 113 5.45 -15.81 -3.16
N HIS A 114 5.14 -17.10 -3.35
CA HIS A 114 6.12 -18.19 -3.47
C HIS A 114 6.07 -18.93 -4.81
#